data_AF-A0A356TLA4-F1
#
_entry.id   AF-A0A356TLA4-F1
#
_cell.length_a   1.000
_cell.length_b   1.000
_cell.length_c   1.000
_cell.angle_alpha   90.00
_cell.angle_beta   90.00
_cell.angle_gamma   90.00
#
_symmetry.space_group_name_H-M   'P 1'
#
loop_
_entity.id
_entity.type
_entity.pdbx_description
1 polymer ?
#
loop_
_entity_poly.entity_id
_entity_poly.type
_entity_poly.pdbx_seq_one_letter_code
_entity_poly.pdbx_strand_id
1 'polypeptide(L)'
;PAPRPASADLHALPTRAEIQAAMESARPSIQQCGSPATSGYVANIRFTFVSSGRPTHAVVEGVSGQTASCIARAARAVRVPPFANDRMTVQFPFSL
;
A
#
# COMPACT_ATOMS: atom_id res chain seq x y z
N PRO A 1 -28.13 11.50 9.34
CA PRO A 1 -27.30 10.51 10.06
C PRO A 1 -25.96 10.31 9.33
N ALA A 2 -24.87 10.90 9.84
CA ALA A 2 -23.52 10.58 9.37
C ALA A 2 -23.11 9.21 9.95
N PRO A 3 -22.47 8.31 9.18
CA PRO A 3 -21.92 7.11 9.75
C PRO A 3 -20.87 7.51 10.80
N ARG A 4 -21.06 7.03 12.03
CA ARG A 4 -20.06 7.17 13.10
C ARG A 4 -18.77 6.52 12.60
N PRO A 5 -17.59 7.16 12.69
CA PRO A 5 -16.34 6.47 12.43
C PRO A 5 -16.29 5.31 13.42
N ALA A 6 -16.30 4.08 12.89
CA ALA A 6 -16.27 2.88 13.70
C ALA A 6 -15.10 3.00 14.67
N SER A 7 -15.46 3.13 15.95
CA SER A 7 -14.53 3.05 17.05
C SER A 7 -13.82 1.72 16.92
N ALA A 8 -12.52 1.75 16.63
CA ALA A 8 -11.50 1.04 17.39
C ALA A 8 -11.78 -0.42 17.79
N ASP A 9 -12.55 -1.17 17.00
CA ASP A 9 -12.48 -2.62 17.01
C ASP A 9 -11.19 -2.94 16.25
N LEU A 10 -10.11 -3.02 17.03
CA LEU A 10 -8.79 -3.47 16.59
C LEU A 10 -8.95 -4.90 16.09
N HIS A 11 -9.55 -5.08 14.91
CA HIS A 11 -9.54 -6.32 14.19
C HIS A 11 -8.09 -6.79 14.13
N ALA A 12 -7.88 -8.10 14.33
CA ALA A 12 -6.55 -8.69 14.33
C ALA A 12 -5.73 -8.28 13.09
N LEU A 13 -6.40 -8.06 11.95
CA LEU A 13 -5.87 -7.46 10.75
C LEU A 13 -6.79 -6.34 10.26
N PRO A 14 -6.24 -5.30 9.58
CA PRO A 14 -7.08 -4.30 8.93
C PRO A 14 -7.99 -4.97 7.89
N THR A 15 -9.19 -4.45 7.73
CA THR A 15 -10.15 -5.01 6.76
C THR A 15 -9.67 -4.75 5.34
N ARG A 16 -10.16 -5.54 4.38
CA ARG A 16 -9.84 -5.34 2.96
C ARG A 16 -10.16 -3.90 2.50
N ALA A 17 -11.24 -3.30 2.99
CA ALA A 17 -11.63 -1.94 2.66
C ALA A 17 -10.61 -0.89 3.16
N GLU A 18 -10.11 -1.04 4.40
CA GLU A 18 -9.08 -0.16 4.97
C GLU A 18 -7.75 -0.27 4.21
N ILE A 19 -7.34 -1.51 3.92
CA ILE A 19 -6.15 -1.81 3.11
C ILE A 19 -6.31 -1.18 1.72
N GLN A 20 -7.48 -1.33 1.11
CA GLN A 20 -7.78 -0.76 -0.20
C GLN A 20 -7.74 0.76 -0.17
N ALA A 21 -8.35 1.43 0.81
CA ALA A 21 -8.31 2.89 0.96
C ALA A 21 -6.88 3.43 1.15
N ALA A 22 -6.05 2.75 1.94
CA ALA A 22 -4.65 3.09 2.12
C ALA A 22 -3.86 2.96 0.81
N MET A 23 -4.13 1.90 0.04
CA MET A 23 -3.50 1.68 -1.27
C MET A 23 -4.02 2.62 -2.35
N GLU A 24 -5.30 2.97 -2.33
CA GLU A 24 -5.90 3.99 -3.21
C GLU A 24 -5.24 5.35 -3.00
N SER A 25 -4.88 5.68 -1.76
CA SER A 25 -4.12 6.90 -1.43
C SER A 25 -2.70 6.88 -2.03
N ALA A 26 -2.12 5.69 -2.24
CA ALA A 26 -0.81 5.50 -2.87
C ALA A 26 -0.86 5.56 -4.40
N ARG A 27 -2.00 5.18 -5.00
CA ARG A 27 -2.21 5.14 -6.46
C ARG A 27 -1.71 6.40 -7.18
N PRO A 28 -2.09 7.64 -6.80
CA PRO A 28 -1.62 8.81 -7.53
C PRO A 28 -0.10 8.95 -7.48
N SER A 29 0.53 8.69 -6.31
CA SER A 29 1.99 8.74 -6.17
C SER A 29 2.69 7.67 -7.01
N ILE A 30 2.11 6.46 -7.09
CA ILE A 30 2.61 5.36 -7.92
C ILE A 30 2.45 5.68 -9.42
N GLN A 31 1.32 6.26 -9.82
CA GLN A 31 1.10 6.71 -11.19
C GLN A 31 2.04 7.85 -11.59
N GLN A 32 2.39 8.75 -10.66
CA GLN A 32 3.42 9.76 -10.89
C GLN A 32 4.82 9.16 -11.08
N CYS A 33 5.08 7.99 -10.49
CA CYS A 33 6.30 7.23 -10.74
C CYS A 33 6.28 6.50 -12.09
N GLY A 34 5.09 6.21 -12.62
CA GLY A 34 4.89 5.67 -13.94
C GLY A 34 5.39 6.63 -15.00
N SER A 35 6.19 6.11 -15.93
CA SER A 35 6.55 6.78 -17.18
C SER A 35 5.75 6.17 -18.34
N PRO A 36 5.64 6.85 -19.50
CA PRO A 36 4.96 6.28 -20.68
C PRO A 36 5.52 4.92 -21.10
N ALA A 37 6.81 4.66 -20.84
CA ALA A 37 7.45 3.35 -21.07
C ALA A 37 6.92 2.22 -20.18
N THR A 38 6.32 2.55 -19.05
CA THR A 38 5.69 1.62 -18.09
C THR A 38 4.16 1.67 -18.14
N SER A 39 3.57 2.41 -19.08
CA SER A 39 2.13 2.46 -19.28
C SER A 39 1.59 1.08 -19.63
N GLY A 40 0.68 0.54 -18.81
CA GLY A 40 0.12 -0.80 -18.98
C GLY A 40 0.91 -1.93 -18.31
N TYR A 41 2.00 -1.62 -17.60
CA TYR A 41 2.68 -2.59 -16.75
C TYR A 41 1.95 -2.73 -15.42
N VAL A 42 2.02 -3.94 -14.85
CA VAL A 42 1.50 -4.22 -13.51
C VAL A 42 2.68 -4.35 -12.55
N ALA A 43 2.76 -3.44 -11.60
CA ALA A 43 3.71 -3.49 -10.49
C ALA A 43 3.10 -4.27 -9.33
N ASN A 44 3.59 -5.48 -9.08
CA ASN A 44 3.20 -6.28 -7.92
C ASN A 44 4.01 -5.82 -6.72
N ILE A 45 3.39 -5.10 -5.80
CA ILE A 45 4.06 -4.58 -4.61
C ILE A 45 3.70 -5.44 -3.42
N ARG A 46 4.73 -5.99 -2.77
CA ARG A 46 4.62 -6.71 -1.50
C ARG A 46 5.03 -5.79 -0.37
N PHE A 47 4.05 -5.38 0.42
CA PHE A 47 4.22 -4.56 1.60
C PHE A 47 4.29 -5.44 2.83
N THR A 48 5.22 -5.15 3.73
CA THR A 48 5.24 -5.69 5.08
C THR A 48 4.96 -4.55 6.03
N PHE A 49 3.83 -4.60 6.70
CA PHE A 49 3.42 -3.66 7.73
C PHE A 49 3.66 -4.27 9.11
N VAL A 50 3.95 -3.42 10.08
CA VAL A 50 3.97 -3.78 11.52
C VAL A 50 2.70 -3.30 12.21
N SER A 51 2.45 -3.76 13.44
CA SER A 51 1.25 -3.43 14.25
C SER A 51 0.91 -1.94 14.33
N SER A 52 1.91 -1.07 14.20
CA SER A 52 1.73 0.40 14.17
C SER A 52 1.14 0.94 12.86
N GLY A 53 0.86 0.07 11.89
CA GLY A 53 0.32 0.43 10.58
C GLY A 53 1.35 1.06 9.62
N ARG A 54 2.64 1.00 9.96
CA ARG A 54 3.73 1.49 9.11
C ARG A 54 4.34 0.37 8.27
N PRO A 55 4.65 0.63 6.99
CA PRO A 55 5.40 -0.31 6.17
C PRO A 55 6.86 -0.33 6.62
N THR A 56 7.36 -1.50 6.99
CA THR A 56 8.79 -1.72 7.26
C THR A 56 9.52 -2.22 6.03
N HIS A 57 8.81 -2.90 5.12
CA HIS A 57 9.40 -3.42 3.90
C HIS A 57 8.43 -3.28 2.71
N ALA A 58 8.98 -2.95 1.54
CA ALA A 58 8.23 -2.86 0.29
C ALA A 58 9.10 -3.44 -0.83
N VAL A 59 8.66 -4.56 -1.39
CA VAL A 59 9.30 -5.21 -2.54
C VAL A 59 8.42 -4.96 -3.76
N VAL A 60 9.01 -4.46 -4.84
CA VAL A 60 8.30 -4.17 -6.08
C VAL A 60 8.73 -5.19 -7.13
N GLU A 61 7.75 -5.88 -7.72
CA GLU A 61 7.91 -6.89 -8.77
C GLU A 61 7.21 -6.40 -10.05
N GLY A 62 7.63 -6.86 -11.23
CA GLY A 62 7.02 -6.48 -12.52
C GLY A 62 7.52 -5.16 -13.13
N VAL A 63 8.17 -4.31 -12.32
CA VAL A 63 8.90 -3.12 -12.78
C VAL A 63 10.24 -3.00 -12.08
N SER A 64 11.21 -2.39 -12.74
CA SER A 64 12.59 -2.29 -12.28
C SER A 64 13.19 -0.90 -12.55
N GLY A 65 14.34 -0.62 -11.94
CA GLY A 65 15.06 0.65 -12.13
C GLY A 65 14.45 1.83 -11.39
N GLN A 66 14.40 2.99 -12.05
CA GLN A 66 13.95 4.25 -11.45
C GLN A 66 12.47 4.21 -11.05
N THR A 67 11.62 3.55 -11.84
CA THR A 67 10.20 3.37 -11.54
C THR A 67 10.01 2.57 -10.24
N ALA A 68 10.68 1.42 -10.10
CA ALA A 68 10.61 0.62 -8.87
C ALA A 68 11.09 1.40 -7.65
N SER A 69 12.17 2.18 -7.79
CA SER A 69 12.71 3.02 -6.70
C SER A 69 11.73 4.12 -6.29
N CYS A 70 11.05 4.76 -7.24
CA CYS A 70 10.03 5.76 -6.97
C CYS A 70 8.80 5.13 -6.29
N ILE A 71 8.31 4.00 -6.81
CA ILE A 71 7.19 3.25 -6.24
C ILE A 71 7.51 2.83 -4.80
N ALA A 72 8.72 2.32 -4.52
CA ALA A 72 9.13 1.96 -3.18
C ALA A 72 9.11 3.15 -2.20
N ARG A 73 9.41 4.37 -2.68
CA ARG A 73 9.29 5.59 -1.86
C ARG A 73 7.83 5.96 -1.60
N ALA A 74 6.98 5.92 -2.63
CA ALA A 74 5.55 6.14 -2.48
C ALA A 74 4.92 5.12 -1.52
N ALA A 75 5.28 3.85 -1.67
CA ALA A 75 4.88 2.74 -0.82
C ALA A 75 5.26 2.95 0.65
N ARG A 76 6.42 3.52 0.93
CA ARG A 76 6.87 3.84 2.30
C ARG A 76 6.07 4.99 2.94
N ALA A 77 5.45 5.86 2.15
CA ALA A 77 4.59 6.92 2.65
C ALA A 77 3.17 6.43 3.01
N VAL A 78 2.77 5.27 2.51
CA VAL A 78 1.48 4.63 2.83
C VAL A 78 1.44 4.27 4.30
N ARG A 79 0.32 4.55 4.95
CA ARG A 79 0.03 4.09 6.31
C ARG A 79 -1.32 3.42 6.31
N VAL A 80 -1.39 2.28 6.98
CA VAL A 80 -2.65 1.60 7.29
C VAL A 80 -3.03 1.90 8.75
N PRO A 81 -4.28 1.70 9.14
CA PRO A 81 -4.66 1.77 10.55
C PRO A 81 -3.82 0.78 11.37
N PRO A 82 -3.48 1.13 12.62
CA PRO A 82 -2.82 0.20 13.52
C PRO A 82 -3.69 -1.05 13.74
N PHE A 83 -3.04 -2.20 13.86
CA PHE A 83 -3.68 -3.52 13.96
C PHE A 83 -2.99 -4.38 15.03
N ALA A 84 -3.69 -5.40 15.54
CA ALA A 84 -3.20 -6.17 16.67
C ALA A 84 -2.11 -7.21 16.33
N ASN A 85 -1.99 -7.64 15.07
CA ASN A 85 -0.91 -8.54 14.63
C ASN A 85 0.48 -7.88 14.70
N ASP A 86 1.53 -8.67 14.99
CA ASP A 86 2.94 -8.21 15.03
C ASP A 86 3.37 -7.66 13.66
N ARG A 87 3.06 -8.41 12.59
CA ARG A 87 3.41 -8.07 11.22
C ARG A 87 2.40 -8.65 10.24
N MET A 88 2.07 -7.88 9.21
CA MET A 88 1.18 -8.28 8.11
C MET A 88 1.90 -8.08 6.78
N THR A 89 1.90 -9.12 5.95
CA THR A 89 2.38 -9.01 4.56
C THR A 89 1.19 -8.94 3.62
N VAL A 90 1.13 -7.90 2.79
CA VAL A 90 0.09 -7.69 1.79
C VAL A 90 0.75 -7.58 0.44
N GLN A 91 0.28 -8.37 -0.53
CA GLN A 91 0.67 -8.21 -1.92
C GLN A 91 -0.47 -7.56 -2.68
N PHE A 92 -0.16 -6.50 -3.42
CA PHE A 92 -1.14 -5.79 -4.21
C PHE A 92 -0.58 -5.40 -5.58
N PRO A 93 -1.27 -5.78 -6.67
CA PRO A 93 -0.93 -5.34 -8.00
C PRO A 93 -1.42 -3.91 -8.22
N PHE A 94 -0.54 -3.04 -8.67
CA PHE A 94 -0.87 -1.70 -9.17
C PHE A 94 -0.65 -1.64 -10.67
N SER A 95 -1.64 -1.16 -11.39
CA SER A 95 -1.48 -0.79 -12.79
C SER A 95 -0.87 0.61 -12.91
N LEU A 96 0.19 0.70 -13.71
CA LEU A 96 0.89 1.94 -14.06
C LEU A 96 0.33 2.57 -15.33
#